data_AF-A0A7W6MRH1-F1
#
_entry.id   AF-A0A7W6MRH1-F1
#
_cell.length_a   1.000
_cell.length_b   1.000
_cell.length_c   1.000
_cell.angle_alpha   90.00
_cell.angle_beta   90.00
_cell.angle_gamma   90.00
#
_symmetry.space_group_name_H-M   'P 1'
#
loop_
_entity.id
_entity.type
_entity.pdbx_description
1 polymer ?
#
loop_
_entity_poly.entity_id
_entity_poly.type
_entity_poly.pdbx_seq_one_letter_code
_entity_poly.pdbx_strand_id
1 'polypeptide(L)'
;MTSINTNTSAMTALQSLQSINSSLDQTQARISTGYRVGDAKDNAAYWSIATTMRSDNNALSAVSDSLGIGAATVDAAYNGINSAKDVLDEIKAKLTTATGEGVDKTKVQSEITALQDQLKTIAASSSFSGQNWLSNTEATTEKSIVSSLSRDANGKIGIDSIKVDIDSLRLISGGAGMLDKSIDIVQFEAASGTSTVEGGLVDIAGETISFSISQNGAAARTVEINEQTLLDAGLTGTEIKSDADLKAVYRQALSDAGIKGVDVEIDTTTGDVKFTSLETFTVGPARSTDDTTGADGAIDVSALGLGVSGTDTPVAAGATGVFSTSVLDIDISGGGVSSEQVQAYMKVVDEALSQVTTAGSSLGAVQNRIEMQTTFVSKLMDTLDKGVGTLVDADMTEESTRLKALQTQQQLGVQALSIANSSSQSLLSLFR
;
A
#
# COMPACT_ATOMS: atom_id res chain seq x y z
N MET A 1 -43.47 -75.91 -25.75
CA MET A 1 -43.16 -77.11 -24.95
C MET A 1 -43.17 -76.70 -23.49
N THR A 2 -44.22 -77.06 -22.76
CA THR A 2 -44.37 -76.80 -21.32
C THR A 2 -43.60 -77.86 -20.54
N SER A 3 -42.52 -77.46 -19.87
CA SER A 3 -41.76 -78.31 -18.95
C SER A 3 -42.23 -78.05 -17.52
N ILE A 4 -42.53 -79.08 -16.74
CA ILE A 4 -42.93 -78.96 -15.33
C ILE A 4 -41.73 -78.61 -14.44
N ASN A 5 -40.51 -79.00 -14.87
CA ASN A 5 -39.28 -78.82 -14.09
C ASN A 5 -38.58 -77.48 -14.37
N THR A 6 -38.97 -76.75 -15.41
CA THR A 6 -38.30 -75.49 -15.79
C THR A 6 -39.32 -74.50 -16.29
N ASN A 7 -39.54 -73.44 -15.52
CA ASN A 7 -40.45 -72.36 -15.87
C ASN A 7 -39.65 -71.19 -16.47
N THR A 8 -39.54 -71.17 -17.79
CA THR A 8 -38.81 -70.14 -18.54
C THR A 8 -39.44 -68.76 -18.38
N SER A 9 -40.77 -68.67 -18.25
CA SER A 9 -41.49 -67.41 -18.05
C SER A 9 -41.17 -66.79 -16.68
N ALA A 10 -41.08 -67.62 -15.63
CA ALA A 10 -40.68 -67.17 -14.30
C ALA A 10 -39.20 -66.76 -14.23
N MET A 11 -38.31 -67.43 -14.97
CA MET A 11 -36.90 -67.03 -15.06
C MET A 11 -36.71 -65.67 -15.74
N THR A 12 -37.42 -65.41 -16.84
CA THR A 12 -37.40 -64.10 -17.50
C THR A 12 -38.00 -63.00 -16.61
N ALA A 13 -39.09 -63.30 -15.91
CA ALA A 13 -39.67 -62.38 -14.93
C ALA A 13 -38.72 -62.09 -13.77
N LEU A 14 -37.98 -63.10 -13.28
CA LEU A 14 -36.98 -62.94 -12.23
C LEU A 14 -35.78 -62.11 -12.68
N GLN A 15 -35.28 -62.32 -13.90
CA GLN A 15 -34.19 -61.49 -14.48
C GLN A 15 -34.62 -60.02 -14.61
N SER A 16 -35.86 -59.78 -15.06
CA SER A 16 -36.44 -58.43 -15.11
C SER A 16 -36.54 -57.81 -13.71
N LEU A 17 -37.02 -58.57 -12.71
CA LEU A 17 -37.12 -58.11 -11.33
C LEU A 17 -35.75 -57.81 -10.71
N GLN A 18 -34.73 -58.63 -10.99
CA GLN A 18 -33.35 -58.39 -10.56
C GLN A 18 -32.78 -57.11 -11.20
N SER A 19 -33.07 -56.86 -12.48
CA SER A 19 -32.68 -55.62 -13.16
C SER A 19 -33.39 -54.39 -12.60
N ILE A 20 -34.68 -54.50 -12.24
CA ILE A 20 -35.46 -53.43 -11.60
C ILE A 20 -34.90 -53.14 -10.20
N ASN A 21 -34.63 -54.18 -9.40
CA ASN A 21 -34.03 -54.01 -8.07
C ASN A 21 -32.66 -53.34 -8.14
N SER A 22 -31.79 -53.77 -9.07
CA SER A 22 -30.49 -53.12 -9.26
C SER A 22 -30.62 -51.65 -9.67
N SER A 23 -31.60 -51.31 -10.51
CA SER A 23 -31.87 -49.92 -10.89
C SER A 23 -32.44 -49.10 -9.73
N LEU A 24 -33.28 -49.72 -8.89
CA LEU A 24 -33.85 -49.11 -7.69
C LEU A 24 -32.76 -48.80 -6.67
N ASP A 25 -31.85 -49.74 -6.41
CA ASP A 25 -30.69 -49.55 -5.53
C ASP A 25 -29.79 -48.41 -6.03
N GLN A 26 -29.54 -48.32 -7.33
CA GLN A 26 -28.76 -47.23 -7.93
C GLN A 26 -29.44 -45.87 -7.77
N THR A 27 -30.73 -45.75 -8.13
CA THR A 27 -31.46 -44.48 -7.96
C THR A 27 -31.58 -44.11 -6.48
N GLN A 28 -31.75 -45.08 -5.58
CA GLN A 28 -31.76 -44.83 -4.14
C GLN A 28 -30.41 -44.34 -3.63
N ALA A 29 -29.30 -44.90 -4.13
CA ALA A 29 -27.96 -44.42 -3.81
C ALA A 29 -27.72 -42.99 -4.32
N ARG A 30 -28.18 -42.66 -5.54
CA ARG A 30 -28.08 -41.30 -6.09
C ARG A 30 -28.91 -40.29 -5.32
N ILE A 31 -30.14 -40.65 -4.93
CA ILE A 31 -30.99 -39.79 -4.08
C ILE A 31 -30.36 -39.61 -2.70
N SER A 32 -29.78 -40.66 -2.13
CA SER A 32 -29.15 -40.59 -0.80
C SER A 32 -27.86 -39.79 -0.79
N THR A 33 -27.07 -39.83 -1.86
CA THR A 33 -25.77 -39.15 -1.95
C THR A 33 -25.86 -37.77 -2.60
N GLY A 34 -26.94 -37.49 -3.35
CA GLY A 34 -27.07 -36.29 -4.16
C GLY A 34 -26.25 -36.30 -5.46
N TYR A 35 -25.42 -37.32 -5.68
CA TYR A 35 -24.50 -37.40 -6.80
C TYR A 35 -24.94 -38.41 -7.85
N ARG A 36 -24.88 -38.03 -9.11
CA ARG A 36 -25.00 -38.91 -10.28
C ARG A 36 -23.76 -39.79 -10.46
N VAL A 37 -22.58 -39.27 -10.09
CA VAL A 37 -21.28 -39.95 -10.20
C VAL A 37 -20.55 -39.86 -8.84
N GLY A 38 -20.86 -40.77 -7.92
CA GLY A 38 -20.27 -40.75 -6.56
C GLY A 38 -18.87 -41.34 -6.53
N ASP A 39 -18.68 -42.45 -7.24
CA ASP A 39 -17.43 -43.22 -7.25
C ASP A 39 -16.81 -43.28 -8.65
N ALA A 40 -15.50 -43.59 -8.71
CA ALA A 40 -14.79 -43.83 -9.97
C ALA A 40 -15.39 -44.97 -10.81
N LYS A 41 -16.17 -45.87 -10.18
CA LYS A 41 -16.88 -46.96 -10.84
C LYS A 41 -18.06 -46.46 -11.70
N ASP A 42 -18.69 -45.35 -11.33
CA ASP A 42 -19.83 -44.80 -12.04
C ASP A 42 -19.39 -44.12 -13.34
N ASN A 43 -18.33 -43.31 -13.25
CA ASN A 43 -17.65 -42.73 -14.41
C ASN A 43 -16.27 -42.18 -14.01
N ALA A 44 -15.20 -42.89 -14.37
CA ALA A 44 -13.84 -42.52 -13.99
C ALA A 44 -13.40 -41.14 -14.52
N ALA A 45 -13.84 -40.75 -15.73
CA ALA A 45 -13.43 -39.48 -16.33
C ALA A 45 -14.05 -38.28 -15.61
N TYR A 46 -15.37 -38.28 -15.42
CA TYR A 46 -16.06 -37.19 -14.69
C TYR A 46 -15.64 -37.15 -13.23
N TRP A 47 -15.45 -38.30 -12.58
CA TRP A 47 -15.01 -38.39 -11.20
C TRP A 47 -13.60 -37.80 -11.01
N SER A 48 -12.66 -38.09 -11.90
CA SER A 48 -11.28 -37.57 -11.81
C SER A 48 -11.22 -36.05 -12.01
N ILE A 49 -11.97 -35.52 -12.98
CA ILE A 49 -12.05 -34.06 -13.23
C ILE A 49 -12.68 -33.36 -12.02
N ALA A 50 -13.81 -33.86 -11.54
CA ALA A 50 -14.51 -33.28 -10.39
C ALA A 50 -13.70 -33.37 -9.10
N THR A 51 -12.95 -34.46 -8.88
CA THR A 51 -12.05 -34.58 -7.72
C THR A 51 -10.92 -33.56 -7.78
N THR A 52 -10.35 -33.31 -8.96
CA THR A 52 -9.33 -32.28 -9.15
C THR A 52 -9.91 -30.88 -8.92
N MET A 53 -11.11 -30.59 -9.46
CA MET A 53 -11.78 -29.31 -9.25
C MET A 53 -12.18 -29.07 -7.79
N ARG A 54 -12.63 -30.11 -7.06
CA ARG A 54 -12.87 -30.04 -5.61
C ARG A 54 -11.58 -29.79 -4.83
N SER A 55 -10.49 -30.45 -5.22
CA SER A 55 -9.18 -30.20 -4.62
C SER A 55 -8.71 -28.76 -4.86
N ASP A 56 -8.92 -28.24 -6.05
CA ASP A 56 -8.60 -26.85 -6.39
C ASP A 56 -9.46 -25.88 -5.59
N ASN A 57 -10.76 -26.17 -5.41
CA ASN A 57 -11.63 -25.35 -4.57
C ASN A 57 -11.18 -25.33 -3.09
N ASN A 58 -10.80 -26.48 -2.53
CA ASN A 58 -10.24 -26.55 -1.19
C ASN A 58 -8.94 -25.74 -1.05
N ALA A 59 -8.08 -25.77 -2.07
CA ALA A 59 -6.86 -24.98 -2.08
C ALA A 59 -7.14 -23.47 -2.21
N LEU A 60 -8.14 -23.07 -3.01
CA LEU A 60 -8.60 -21.68 -3.10
C LEU A 60 -9.25 -21.19 -1.79
N SER A 61 -9.94 -22.06 -1.05
CA SER A 61 -10.43 -21.74 0.30
C SER A 61 -9.27 -21.40 1.24
N ALA A 62 -8.18 -22.18 1.23
CA ALA A 62 -6.99 -21.87 2.02
C ALA A 62 -6.31 -20.55 1.57
N VAL A 63 -6.33 -20.23 0.27
CA VAL A 63 -5.88 -18.92 -0.23
C VAL A 63 -6.79 -17.80 0.27
N SER A 64 -8.11 -17.99 0.28
CA SER A 64 -9.08 -17.03 0.83
C SER A 64 -8.84 -16.76 2.31
N ASP A 65 -8.60 -17.80 3.10
CA ASP A 65 -8.27 -17.66 4.52
C ASP A 65 -6.96 -16.88 4.71
N SER A 66 -5.94 -17.18 3.90
CA SER A 66 -4.68 -16.44 3.92
C SER A 66 -4.83 -14.97 3.49
N LEU A 67 -5.69 -14.68 2.51
CA LEU A 67 -6.02 -13.32 2.10
C LEU A 67 -6.74 -12.56 3.22
N GLY A 68 -7.64 -13.24 3.96
CA GLY A 68 -8.31 -12.67 5.13
C GLY A 68 -7.35 -12.33 6.27
N ILE A 69 -6.37 -13.21 6.54
CA ILE A 69 -5.29 -12.93 7.51
C ILE A 69 -4.44 -11.75 7.01
N GLY A 70 -4.11 -11.72 5.71
CA GLY A 70 -3.38 -10.61 5.08
C GLY A 70 -4.11 -9.27 5.17
N ALA A 71 -5.42 -9.26 4.91
CA ALA A 71 -6.28 -8.09 5.08
C ALA A 71 -6.20 -7.56 6.52
N ALA A 72 -6.39 -8.45 7.50
CA ALA A 72 -6.34 -8.06 8.91
C ALA A 72 -4.96 -7.53 9.35
N THR A 73 -3.86 -8.08 8.82
CA THR A 73 -2.51 -7.54 9.08
C THR A 73 -2.31 -6.15 8.47
N VAL A 74 -2.83 -5.92 7.26
CA VAL A 74 -2.77 -4.63 6.56
C VAL A 74 -3.63 -3.60 7.28
N ASP A 75 -4.82 -3.98 7.73
CA ASP A 75 -5.73 -3.11 8.48
C ASP A 75 -5.13 -2.69 9.82
N ALA A 76 -4.47 -3.60 10.54
CA ALA A 76 -3.78 -3.28 11.79
C ALA A 76 -2.65 -2.26 11.55
N ALA A 77 -1.86 -2.44 10.49
CA ALA A 77 -0.82 -1.49 10.10
C ALA A 77 -1.41 -0.13 9.68
N TYR A 78 -2.48 -0.13 8.88
CA TYR A 78 -3.14 1.09 8.39
C TYR A 78 -3.72 1.93 9.54
N ASN A 79 -4.40 1.30 10.49
CA ASN A 79 -4.91 1.98 11.68
C ASN A 79 -3.77 2.53 12.57
N GLY A 80 -2.65 1.80 12.67
CA GLY A 80 -1.46 2.27 13.36
C GLY A 80 -0.86 3.52 12.72
N ILE A 81 -0.74 3.54 11.39
CA ILE A 81 -0.24 4.70 10.63
C ILE A 81 -1.18 5.91 10.77
N ASN A 82 -2.50 5.73 10.67
CA ASN A 82 -3.45 6.83 10.88
C ASN A 82 -3.39 7.40 12.30
N SER A 83 -3.31 6.53 13.30
CA SER A 83 -3.15 6.97 14.70
C SER A 83 -1.83 7.71 14.90
N ALA A 84 -0.75 7.26 14.27
CA ALA A 84 0.54 7.94 14.31
C ALA A 84 0.48 9.32 13.62
N LYS A 85 -0.23 9.42 12.49
CA LYS A 85 -0.47 10.69 11.81
C LYS A 85 -1.16 11.72 12.72
N ASP A 86 -2.24 11.30 13.41
CA ASP A 86 -2.99 12.21 14.29
C ASP A 86 -2.13 12.72 15.46
N VAL A 87 -1.26 11.86 16.00
CA VAL A 87 -0.31 12.27 17.05
C VAL A 87 0.78 13.19 16.51
N LEU A 88 1.26 12.97 15.29
CA LEU A 88 2.21 13.87 14.63
C LEU A 88 1.60 15.26 14.39
N ASP A 89 0.34 15.34 13.97
CA ASP A 89 -0.39 16.60 13.84
C ASP A 89 -0.49 17.34 15.19
N GLU A 90 -0.69 16.60 16.29
CA GLU A 90 -0.68 17.18 17.64
C GLU A 90 0.72 17.69 18.03
N ILE A 91 1.78 16.92 17.77
CA ILE A 91 3.17 17.36 18.01
C ILE A 91 3.47 18.64 17.22
N LYS A 92 3.05 18.72 15.95
CA LYS A 92 3.19 19.93 15.13
C LYS A 92 2.46 21.12 15.75
N ALA A 93 1.24 20.92 16.24
CA ALA A 93 0.50 21.97 16.92
C ALA A 93 1.23 22.45 18.19
N LYS A 94 1.79 21.53 19.00
CA LYS A 94 2.59 21.88 20.19
C LYS A 94 3.86 22.65 19.82
N LEU A 95 4.58 22.21 18.80
CA LEU A 95 5.76 22.93 18.28
C LEU A 95 5.39 24.33 17.79
N THR A 96 4.25 24.48 17.12
CA THR A 96 3.73 25.81 16.71
C THR A 96 3.42 26.69 17.92
N THR A 97 2.86 26.13 18.99
CA THR A 97 2.66 26.93 20.23
C THR A 97 3.99 27.30 20.90
N ALA A 98 5.04 26.48 20.74
CA ALA A 98 6.36 26.75 21.30
C ALA A 98 7.12 27.89 20.61
N THR A 99 6.68 28.35 19.42
CA THR A 99 7.26 29.53 18.76
C THR A 99 6.73 30.85 19.33
N GLY A 100 5.69 30.83 20.17
CA GLY A 100 5.15 32.04 20.80
C GLY A 100 6.11 32.65 21.81
N GLU A 101 6.25 33.99 21.77
CA GLU A 101 7.04 34.71 22.77
C GLU A 101 6.42 34.54 24.18
N GLY A 102 7.26 34.21 25.17
CA GLY A 102 6.83 34.02 26.57
C GLY A 102 6.28 32.63 26.93
N VAL A 103 6.34 31.65 26.02
CA VAL A 103 5.93 30.27 26.29
C VAL A 103 6.99 29.49 27.07
N ASP A 104 6.55 28.71 28.07
CA ASP A 104 7.40 27.82 28.86
C ASP A 104 7.71 26.53 28.09
N LYS A 105 8.81 26.55 27.33
CA LYS A 105 9.23 25.43 26.47
C LYS A 105 9.45 24.12 27.21
N THR A 106 9.79 24.17 28.51
CA THR A 106 9.96 22.96 29.33
C THR A 106 8.64 22.21 29.53
N LYS A 107 7.54 22.95 29.73
CA LYS A 107 6.21 22.34 29.88
C LYS A 107 5.69 21.80 28.56
N VAL A 108 5.89 22.55 27.47
CA VAL A 108 5.52 22.07 26.13
C VAL A 108 6.33 20.83 25.75
N GLN A 109 7.62 20.78 26.09
CA GLN A 109 8.43 19.58 25.91
C GLN A 109 7.88 18.37 26.68
N SER A 110 7.41 18.56 27.91
CA SER A 110 6.79 17.45 28.67
C SER A 110 5.56 16.88 27.96
N GLU A 111 4.77 17.72 27.28
CA GLU A 111 3.64 17.26 26.48
C GLU A 111 4.12 16.56 25.19
N ILE A 112 5.12 17.11 24.51
CA ILE A 112 5.74 16.50 23.32
C ILE A 112 6.32 15.12 23.65
N THR A 113 7.01 14.97 24.78
CA THR A 113 7.56 13.67 25.22
C THR A 113 6.46 12.65 25.48
N ALA A 114 5.32 13.05 26.06
CA ALA A 114 4.19 12.15 26.21
C ALA A 114 3.61 11.70 24.85
N LEU A 115 3.53 12.60 23.87
CA LEU A 115 3.10 12.28 22.51
C LEU A 115 4.11 11.38 21.78
N GLN A 116 5.41 11.61 21.95
CA GLN A 116 6.48 10.74 21.44
C GLN A 116 6.38 9.32 22.02
N ASP A 117 6.09 9.18 23.32
CA ASP A 117 5.88 7.87 23.95
C ASP A 117 4.57 7.21 23.49
N GLN A 118 3.54 8.00 23.20
CA GLN A 118 2.32 7.51 22.55
C GLN A 118 2.61 6.98 21.14
N LEU A 119 3.44 7.66 20.34
CA LEU A 119 3.89 7.17 19.02
C LEU A 119 4.61 5.82 19.13
N LYS A 120 5.53 5.68 20.09
CA LYS A 120 6.22 4.40 20.35
C LYS A 120 5.21 3.30 20.71
N THR A 121 4.22 3.63 21.52
CA THR A 121 3.17 2.69 21.93
C THR A 121 2.28 2.28 20.77
N ILE A 122 1.86 3.22 19.91
CA ILE A 122 1.08 2.94 18.69
C ILE A 122 1.89 2.04 17.75
N ALA A 123 3.16 2.38 17.50
CA ALA A 123 4.03 1.58 16.64
C ALA A 123 4.22 0.16 17.18
N ALA A 124 4.39 -0.01 18.50
CA ALA A 124 4.55 -1.33 19.14
C ALA A 124 3.25 -2.15 19.19
N SER A 125 2.10 -1.50 19.43
CA SER A 125 0.80 -2.15 19.58
C SER A 125 0.12 -2.53 18.26
N SER A 126 0.56 -1.96 17.14
CA SER A 126 0.08 -2.25 15.78
C SER A 126 0.54 -3.63 15.26
N SER A 127 0.25 -4.68 16.04
CA SER A 127 0.60 -6.06 15.76
C SER A 127 -0.64 -6.89 15.49
N PHE A 128 -0.55 -7.82 14.54
CA PHE A 128 -1.59 -8.81 14.27
C PHE A 128 -0.95 -10.19 14.14
N SER A 129 -1.49 -11.18 14.86
CA SER A 129 -0.96 -12.56 14.87
C SER A 129 0.54 -12.65 15.21
N GLY A 130 1.02 -11.78 16.12
CA GLY A 130 2.43 -11.72 16.53
C GLY A 130 3.38 -11.08 15.52
N GLN A 131 2.87 -10.54 14.41
CA GLN A 131 3.67 -9.80 13.43
C GLN A 131 3.35 -8.31 13.53
N ASN A 132 4.38 -7.48 13.61
CA ASN A 132 4.28 -6.03 13.55
C ASN A 132 5.06 -5.54 12.33
N TRP A 133 4.40 -4.83 11.42
CA TRP A 133 5.04 -4.30 10.21
C TRP A 133 5.56 -2.87 10.39
N LEU A 134 5.13 -2.18 11.46
CA LEU A 134 5.47 -0.78 11.73
C LEU A 134 6.67 -0.61 12.66
N SER A 135 6.92 -1.53 13.59
CA SER A 135 8.02 -1.42 14.60
C SER A 135 9.03 -2.57 14.53
N ASN A 136 9.28 -3.07 13.33
CA ASN A 136 10.24 -4.15 13.14
C ASN A 136 11.67 -3.60 13.00
N THR A 137 12.69 -4.33 13.48
CA THR A 137 14.14 -4.09 13.29
C THR A 137 14.80 -5.10 12.35
N GLU A 138 14.07 -6.12 11.87
CA GLU A 138 14.58 -7.14 10.94
C GLU A 138 15.00 -6.55 9.59
N ALA A 139 16.03 -7.13 8.95
CA ALA A 139 16.55 -6.69 7.65
C ALA A 139 15.64 -7.05 6.45
N THR A 140 14.52 -7.75 6.67
CA THR A 140 13.53 -8.01 5.61
C THR A 140 12.88 -6.71 5.16
N THR A 141 12.93 -6.45 3.86
CA THR A 141 12.32 -5.28 3.21
C THR A 141 10.96 -5.58 2.59
N GLU A 142 10.61 -6.85 2.39
CA GLU A 142 9.33 -7.25 1.81
C GLU A 142 8.59 -8.28 2.69
N LYS A 143 7.26 -8.17 2.72
CA LYS A 143 6.33 -9.21 3.17
C LYS A 143 5.42 -9.63 2.02
N SER A 144 5.07 -10.91 1.98
CA SER A 144 4.23 -11.48 0.93
C SER A 144 2.96 -12.06 1.53
N ILE A 145 1.81 -11.63 1.02
CA ILE A 145 0.50 -12.22 1.31
C ILE A 145 0.16 -13.16 0.16
N VAL A 146 -0.19 -14.42 0.44
CA VAL A 146 -0.62 -15.37 -0.59
C VAL A 146 -1.87 -14.83 -1.29
N SER A 147 -1.86 -14.78 -2.63
CA SER A 147 -2.92 -14.10 -3.40
C SER A 147 -3.71 -15.01 -4.33
N SER A 148 -3.05 -15.96 -4.99
CA SER A 148 -3.73 -16.87 -5.90
C SER A 148 -3.03 -18.21 -6.01
N LEU A 149 -3.85 -19.20 -6.32
CA LEU A 149 -3.42 -20.48 -6.84
C LEU A 149 -3.58 -20.43 -8.36
N SER A 150 -2.51 -20.61 -9.10
CA SER A 150 -2.55 -20.79 -10.55
C SER A 150 -2.12 -22.21 -10.91
N ARG A 151 -2.77 -22.80 -11.92
CA ARG A 151 -2.38 -24.11 -12.46
C ARG A 151 -1.95 -23.91 -13.91
N ASP A 152 -0.69 -24.25 -14.21
CA ASP A 152 -0.17 -24.13 -15.57
C ASP A 152 -0.71 -25.25 -16.48
N ALA A 153 -0.49 -25.13 -17.79
CA ALA A 153 -0.92 -26.12 -18.77
C ALA A 153 -0.26 -27.51 -18.59
N ASN A 154 0.82 -27.59 -17.78
CA ASN A 154 1.53 -28.83 -17.46
C ASN A 154 1.07 -29.43 -16.13
N GLY A 155 0.05 -28.86 -15.47
CA GLY A 155 -0.49 -29.32 -14.20
C GLY A 155 0.36 -28.92 -12.98
N LYS A 156 1.39 -28.06 -13.14
CA LYS A 156 2.13 -27.49 -12.01
C LYS A 156 1.27 -26.44 -11.32
N ILE A 157 1.26 -26.52 -10.00
CA ILE A 157 0.57 -25.56 -9.13
C ILE A 157 1.58 -24.45 -8.77
N GLY A 158 1.23 -23.20 -9.07
CA GLY A 158 1.93 -21.99 -8.66
C GLY A 158 1.13 -21.25 -7.58
N ILE A 159 1.85 -20.63 -6.65
CA ILE A 159 1.28 -19.73 -5.65
C ILE A 159 1.80 -18.33 -5.95
N ASP A 160 0.91 -17.41 -6.27
CA ASP A 160 1.25 -16.00 -6.42
C ASP A 160 1.05 -15.27 -5.09
N SER A 161 1.72 -14.13 -4.95
CA SER A 161 1.62 -13.30 -3.74
C SER A 161 1.52 -11.82 -4.05
N ILE A 162 0.84 -11.10 -3.16
CA ILE A 162 0.87 -9.64 -3.06
C ILE A 162 2.11 -9.29 -2.23
N LYS A 163 3.08 -8.66 -2.87
CA LYS A 163 4.25 -8.11 -2.20
C LYS A 163 3.90 -6.76 -1.59
N VAL A 164 4.29 -6.59 -0.33
CA VAL A 164 4.21 -5.35 0.43
C VAL A 164 5.64 -4.98 0.78
N ASP A 165 6.09 -3.82 0.28
CA ASP A 165 7.31 -3.21 0.77
C ASP A 165 7.05 -2.76 2.22
N ILE A 166 7.80 -3.32 3.16
CA ILE A 166 7.70 -2.95 4.58
C ILE A 166 8.79 -1.96 4.98
N ASP A 167 9.80 -1.71 4.14
CA ASP A 167 10.85 -0.74 4.43
C ASP A 167 10.26 0.67 4.49
N SER A 168 9.49 1.02 3.46
CA SER A 168 8.77 2.30 3.35
C SER A 168 7.60 2.47 4.35
N LEU A 169 7.30 1.45 5.18
CA LEU A 169 6.16 1.45 6.11
C LEU A 169 6.58 1.50 7.58
N ARG A 170 7.87 1.31 7.88
CA ARG A 170 8.34 1.24 9.26
C ARG A 170 8.29 2.60 9.91
N LEU A 171 7.54 2.72 11.00
CA LEU A 171 7.57 3.88 11.88
C LEU A 171 8.85 3.90 12.71
N ILE A 172 9.28 2.74 13.22
CA ILE A 172 10.47 2.60 14.07
C ILE A 172 11.27 1.38 13.58
N SER A 173 12.57 1.55 13.33
CA SER A 173 13.44 0.45 12.85
C SER A 173 14.88 0.49 13.38
N GLY A 174 15.14 1.19 14.48
CA GLY A 174 16.48 1.32 15.05
C GLY A 174 17.33 2.37 14.33
N GLY A 175 16.70 3.41 13.79
CA GLY A 175 17.35 4.58 13.17
C GLY A 175 17.08 4.77 11.68
N ALA A 176 16.21 3.97 11.06
CA ALA A 176 15.86 4.09 9.63
C ALA A 176 14.35 4.18 9.36
N GLY A 177 13.52 4.11 10.40
CA GLY A 177 12.07 4.23 10.33
C GLY A 177 11.64 5.70 10.26
N MET A 178 10.43 5.94 9.79
CA MET A 178 9.93 7.31 9.51
C MET A 178 9.95 8.24 10.74
N LEU A 179 9.93 7.68 11.97
CA LEU A 179 9.94 8.45 13.22
C LEU A 179 11.30 8.48 13.92
N ASP A 180 12.17 7.48 13.70
CA ASP A 180 13.48 7.34 14.36
C ASP A 180 14.68 7.62 13.43
N LYS A 181 14.44 7.77 12.12
CA LYS A 181 15.42 8.25 11.16
C LYS A 181 15.79 9.70 11.45
N SER A 182 17.08 9.98 11.54
CA SER A 182 17.57 11.35 11.59
C SER A 182 17.29 12.04 10.26
N ILE A 183 16.59 13.17 10.34
CA ILE A 183 16.35 14.05 9.20
C ILE A 183 17.37 15.17 9.29
N ASP A 184 18.22 15.24 8.27
CA ASP A 184 19.22 16.29 8.14
C ASP A 184 18.58 17.52 7.49
N ILE A 185 18.63 18.65 8.17
CA ILE A 185 18.41 19.96 7.56
C ILE A 185 19.79 20.51 7.21
N VAL A 186 20.00 20.60 5.91
CA VAL A 186 21.20 21.15 5.32
C VAL A 186 20.99 22.64 5.15
N GLN A 187 21.96 23.44 5.60
CA GLN A 187 21.92 24.88 5.49
C GLN A 187 23.12 25.35 4.66
N PHE A 188 22.85 26.28 3.76
CA PHE A 188 23.86 27.13 3.15
C PHE A 188 23.66 28.53 3.70
N GLU A 189 24.75 29.11 4.20
CA GLU A 189 24.81 30.50 4.64
C GLU A 189 25.97 31.13 3.89
N ALA A 190 25.70 32.21 3.17
CA ALA A 190 26.74 32.92 2.44
C ALA A 190 27.64 33.64 3.44
N ALA A 191 28.95 33.35 3.43
CA ALA A 191 29.90 34.05 4.27
C ALA A 191 30.31 35.37 3.62
N SER A 192 29.57 36.45 3.85
CA SER A 192 30.02 37.80 3.48
C SER A 192 29.45 38.86 4.40
N GLY A 193 30.29 39.77 4.88
CA GLY A 193 29.91 40.78 5.85
C GLY A 193 28.73 41.65 5.41
N THR A 194 27.70 41.67 6.25
CA THR A 194 26.64 42.69 6.41
C THR A 194 26.09 43.25 5.11
N SER A 195 24.98 42.69 4.65
CA SER A 195 24.14 43.24 3.59
C SER A 195 22.72 43.43 4.10
N THR A 196 22.46 44.56 4.75
CA THR A 196 21.09 44.91 5.14
C THR A 196 20.41 45.59 3.95
N VAL A 197 19.51 44.88 3.26
CA VAL A 197 18.54 45.50 2.34
C VAL A 197 17.49 46.29 3.14
N GLU A 198 17.36 46.02 4.44
CA GLU A 198 16.61 46.85 5.38
C GLU A 198 17.13 48.30 5.42
N GLY A 199 16.44 49.18 4.69
CA GLY A 199 16.77 50.61 4.56
C GLY A 199 17.65 50.97 3.35
N GLY A 200 18.07 49.99 2.55
CA GLY A 200 18.78 50.17 1.27
C GLY A 200 17.89 49.84 0.07
N LEU A 201 18.12 50.51 -1.07
CA LEU A 201 17.45 50.18 -2.33
C LEU A 201 18.40 49.34 -3.19
N VAL A 202 17.98 48.14 -3.60
CA VAL A 202 18.67 47.37 -4.64
C VAL A 202 17.82 47.40 -5.91
N ASP A 203 18.29 48.06 -6.95
CA ASP A 203 17.60 48.19 -8.24
C ASP A 203 18.22 47.22 -9.25
N ILE A 204 17.39 46.39 -9.89
CA ILE A 204 17.79 45.35 -10.87
C ILE A 204 17.44 45.77 -12.31
N ALA A 205 17.06 47.04 -12.54
CA ALA A 205 16.63 47.54 -13.85
C ALA A 205 17.60 47.15 -14.99
N GLY A 206 17.11 46.35 -15.95
CA GLY A 206 17.85 45.90 -17.13
C GLY A 206 18.92 44.82 -16.90
N GLU A 207 19.12 44.37 -15.67
CA GLU A 207 20.15 43.40 -15.30
C GLU A 207 19.55 42.05 -14.90
N THR A 208 20.38 41.00 -14.91
CA THR A 208 20.00 39.68 -14.41
C THR A 208 21.09 39.13 -13.50
N ILE A 209 20.68 38.71 -12.31
CA ILE A 209 21.56 38.09 -11.33
C ILE A 209 21.31 36.59 -11.38
N SER A 210 22.36 35.83 -11.67
CA SER A 210 22.29 34.39 -11.85
C SER A 210 23.17 33.69 -10.83
N PHE A 211 22.67 32.62 -10.24
CA PHE A 211 23.45 31.69 -9.42
C PHE A 211 23.00 30.27 -9.72
N SER A 212 23.79 29.26 -9.36
CA SER A 212 23.43 27.87 -9.65
C SER A 212 23.12 27.09 -8.39
N ILE A 213 22.09 26.25 -8.40
CA ILE A 213 21.84 25.28 -7.33
C ILE A 213 21.86 23.87 -7.92
N SER A 214 22.61 22.98 -7.27
CA SER A 214 22.54 21.54 -7.51
C SER A 214 21.92 20.88 -6.28
N GLN A 215 20.94 19.99 -6.48
CA GLN A 215 20.30 19.19 -5.43
C GLN A 215 20.66 17.71 -5.61
N ASN A 216 21.02 17.03 -4.52
CA ASN A 216 21.22 15.59 -4.46
C ASN A 216 22.16 15.02 -5.55
N GLY A 217 23.20 15.79 -5.91
CA GLY A 217 24.17 15.41 -6.96
C GLY A 217 23.65 15.50 -8.40
N ALA A 218 22.47 16.07 -8.64
CA ALA A 218 21.95 16.35 -9.97
C ALA A 218 22.70 17.51 -10.66
N ALA A 219 22.50 17.68 -11.98
CA ALA A 219 23.09 18.80 -12.70
C ALA A 219 22.62 20.15 -12.11
N ALA A 220 23.55 21.08 -11.93
CA ALA A 220 23.25 22.40 -11.39
C ALA A 220 22.25 23.15 -12.29
N ARG A 221 21.21 23.70 -11.67
CA ARG A 221 20.18 24.50 -12.32
C ARG A 221 20.49 25.98 -12.06
N THR A 222 20.42 26.80 -13.10
CA THR A 222 20.58 28.25 -12.97
C THR A 222 19.29 28.85 -12.41
N VAL A 223 19.44 29.64 -11.35
CA VAL A 223 18.44 30.52 -10.79
C VAL A 223 18.75 31.91 -11.27
N GLU A 224 17.78 32.57 -11.90
CA GLU A 224 17.91 33.93 -12.41
C GLU A 224 16.97 34.84 -11.65
N ILE A 225 17.47 36.01 -11.27
CA ILE A 225 16.71 37.11 -10.70
C ILE A 225 16.76 38.24 -11.74
N ASN A 226 15.63 38.50 -12.35
CA ASN A 226 15.41 39.53 -13.37
C ASN A 226 14.11 40.30 -13.08
N GLU A 227 13.79 41.32 -13.87
CA GLU A 227 12.57 42.12 -13.70
C GLU A 227 11.28 41.28 -13.69
N GLN A 228 11.22 40.18 -14.46
CA GLN A 228 10.06 39.29 -14.49
C GLN A 228 9.91 38.53 -13.16
N THR A 229 11.01 38.07 -12.56
CA THR A 229 10.96 37.42 -11.23
C THR A 229 10.52 38.37 -10.12
N LEU A 230 10.83 39.67 -10.23
CA LEU A 230 10.35 40.69 -9.29
C LEU A 230 8.84 40.90 -9.43
N LEU A 231 8.34 40.99 -10.66
CA LEU A 231 6.91 41.09 -10.95
C LEU A 231 6.14 39.86 -10.48
N ASP A 232 6.67 38.66 -10.73
CA ASP A 232 6.06 37.40 -10.30
C ASP A 232 6.13 37.22 -8.77
N ALA A 233 7.11 37.82 -8.10
CA ALA A 233 7.18 37.93 -6.65
C ALA A 233 6.20 38.97 -6.05
N GLY A 234 5.50 39.74 -6.88
CA GLY A 234 4.48 40.71 -6.47
C GLY A 234 4.99 42.14 -6.25
N LEU A 235 6.22 42.45 -6.67
CA LEU A 235 6.76 43.81 -6.65
C LEU A 235 6.25 44.60 -7.86
N THR A 236 6.02 45.90 -7.67
CA THR A 236 5.46 46.78 -8.71
C THR A 236 6.52 47.61 -9.46
N GLY A 237 7.80 47.37 -9.19
CA GLY A 237 8.93 48.06 -9.80
C GLY A 237 10.19 47.19 -9.83
N THR A 238 11.32 47.78 -10.20
CA THR A 238 12.63 47.11 -10.35
C THR A 238 13.45 47.08 -9.06
N GLU A 239 12.89 47.58 -7.96
CA GLU A 239 13.59 47.81 -6.69
C GLU A 239 13.19 46.78 -5.61
N ILE A 240 14.16 46.22 -4.91
CA ILE A 240 14.01 45.46 -3.67
C ILE A 240 14.24 46.40 -2.49
N LYS A 241 13.25 46.54 -1.60
CA LYS A 241 13.22 47.62 -0.58
C LYS A 241 13.26 47.11 0.86
N SER A 242 13.10 45.80 1.05
CA SER A 242 13.07 45.18 2.36
C SER A 242 13.50 43.72 2.28
N ASP A 243 13.87 43.16 3.43
CA ASP A 243 14.20 41.74 3.54
C ASP A 243 12.99 40.86 3.20
N ALA A 244 11.76 41.34 3.46
CA ALA A 244 10.54 40.64 3.05
C ALA A 244 10.42 40.55 1.52
N ASP A 245 10.76 41.62 0.80
CA ASP A 245 10.80 41.67 -0.66
C ASP A 245 11.90 40.74 -1.20
N LEU A 246 13.09 40.79 -0.59
CA LEU A 246 14.22 39.93 -0.97
C LEU A 246 13.88 38.44 -0.81
N LYS A 247 13.23 38.08 0.30
CA LYS A 247 12.74 36.71 0.54
C LYS A 247 11.70 36.28 -0.50
N ALA A 248 10.79 37.17 -0.88
CA ALA A 248 9.79 36.87 -1.91
C ALA A 248 10.44 36.65 -3.29
N VAL A 249 11.38 37.50 -3.67
CA VAL A 249 12.13 37.40 -4.93
C VAL A 249 12.92 36.10 -5.00
N TYR A 250 13.66 35.73 -3.95
CA TYR A 250 14.39 34.47 -3.94
C TYR A 250 13.48 33.25 -4.02
N ARG A 251 12.35 33.24 -3.31
CA ARG A 251 11.38 32.13 -3.38
C ARG A 251 10.78 31.99 -4.77
N GLN A 252 10.50 33.11 -5.43
CA GLN A 252 9.97 33.09 -6.79
C GLN A 252 11.03 32.64 -7.80
N ALA A 253 12.24 33.18 -7.72
CA ALA A 253 13.35 32.79 -8.59
C ALA A 253 13.67 31.29 -8.49
N LEU A 254 13.61 30.71 -7.28
CA LEU A 254 13.75 29.26 -7.08
C LEU A 254 12.60 28.48 -7.73
N SER A 255 11.36 28.97 -7.62
CA SER A 255 10.19 28.37 -8.26
C SER A 255 10.29 28.40 -9.80
N ASP A 256 10.73 29.52 -10.37
CA ASP A 256 10.90 29.71 -11.82
C ASP A 256 12.03 28.81 -12.36
N ALA A 257 13.10 28.67 -11.58
CA ALA A 257 14.18 27.72 -11.85
C ALA A 257 13.74 26.25 -11.68
N GLY A 258 12.54 26.00 -11.15
CA GLY A 258 11.96 24.67 -10.93
C GLY A 258 12.62 23.88 -9.81
N ILE A 259 13.21 24.58 -8.84
CA ILE A 259 13.82 24.01 -7.63
C ILE A 259 12.74 23.97 -6.54
N LYS A 260 12.57 22.81 -5.91
CA LYS A 260 11.58 22.60 -4.83
C LYS A 260 12.30 22.14 -3.57
N GLY A 261 11.73 22.43 -2.40
CA GLY A 261 12.26 21.99 -1.11
C GLY A 261 13.49 22.76 -0.61
N VAL A 262 13.78 23.94 -1.19
CA VAL A 262 14.73 24.91 -0.64
C VAL A 262 13.93 26.10 -0.11
N ASP A 263 14.00 26.32 1.20
CA ASP A 263 13.46 27.50 1.83
C ASP A 263 14.54 28.57 1.97
N VAL A 264 14.10 29.82 1.89
CA VAL A 264 14.97 30.99 2.02
C VAL A 264 14.56 31.77 3.26
N GLU A 265 15.52 32.00 4.13
CA GLU A 265 15.41 32.87 5.28
C GLU A 265 16.49 33.95 5.18
N ILE A 266 16.21 35.13 5.72
CA ILE A 266 17.19 36.21 5.83
C ILE A 266 17.36 36.43 7.32
N ASP A 267 18.62 36.33 7.77
CA ASP A 267 18.94 36.62 9.16
C ASP A 267 18.78 38.12 9.41
N THR A 268 17.81 38.51 10.24
CA THR A 268 17.52 39.93 10.53
C THR A 268 18.61 40.61 11.37
N THR A 269 19.57 39.85 11.91
CA THR A 269 20.69 40.38 12.68
C THR A 269 21.93 40.58 11.81
N THR A 270 22.17 39.71 10.82
CA THR A 270 23.36 39.77 9.96
C THR A 270 23.10 40.22 8.51
N GLY A 271 21.85 40.12 8.04
CA GLY A 271 21.44 40.41 6.66
C GLY A 271 21.79 39.27 5.68
N ASP A 272 22.27 38.12 6.16
CA ASP A 272 22.72 37.02 5.32
C ASP A 272 21.55 36.19 4.80
N VAL A 273 21.63 35.76 3.54
CA VAL A 273 20.66 34.84 2.95
C VAL A 273 21.01 33.40 3.34
N LYS A 274 20.10 32.76 4.05
CA LYS A 274 20.16 31.37 4.46
C LYS A 274 19.24 30.53 3.58
N PHE A 275 19.82 29.61 2.83
CA PHE A 275 19.07 28.56 2.16
C PHE A 275 19.03 27.33 3.05
N THR A 276 17.86 26.74 3.25
CA THR A 276 17.70 25.48 4.02
C THR A 276 16.96 24.45 3.19
N SER A 277 17.39 23.20 3.26
CA SER A 277 16.73 22.09 2.57
C SER A 277 16.84 20.80 3.36
N LEU A 278 15.89 19.89 3.13
CA LEU A 278 15.94 18.50 3.60
C LEU A 278 16.85 17.62 2.73
N GLU A 279 17.24 18.12 1.55
CA GLU A 279 18.16 17.43 0.64
C GLU A 279 19.53 18.11 0.66
N THR A 280 20.59 17.35 0.35
CA THR A 280 21.90 17.95 0.13
C THR A 280 21.84 18.85 -1.09
N PHE A 281 22.32 20.09 -0.95
CA PHE A 281 22.40 21.01 -2.06
C PHE A 281 23.70 21.80 -2.02
N THR A 282 24.09 22.33 -3.16
CA THR A 282 25.22 23.23 -3.27
C THR A 282 24.76 24.48 -3.98
N VAL A 283 25.08 25.64 -3.42
CA VAL A 283 24.88 26.93 -4.09
C VAL A 283 26.21 27.31 -4.73
N GLY A 284 26.16 27.57 -6.03
CA GLY A 284 27.26 28.11 -6.80
C GLY A 284 27.29 29.64 -6.73
N PRO A 285 28.35 30.28 -7.23
CA PRO A 285 28.52 31.72 -7.12
C PRO A 285 27.39 32.47 -7.82
N ALA A 286 27.01 33.60 -7.25
CA ALA A 286 26.11 34.55 -7.88
C ALA A 286 26.87 35.52 -8.80
N ARG A 287 26.28 35.90 -9.93
CA ARG A 287 26.87 36.77 -10.96
C ARG A 287 25.81 37.70 -11.52
N SER A 288 26.14 38.98 -11.69
CA SER A 288 25.32 39.89 -12.49
C SER A 288 25.74 39.83 -13.97
N THR A 289 24.83 40.17 -14.88
CA THR A 289 25.10 40.30 -16.31
C THR A 289 26.16 41.36 -16.65
N ASP A 290 26.35 42.39 -15.81
CA ASP A 290 27.33 43.47 -15.97
C ASP A 290 28.65 43.32 -15.17
N ASP A 291 28.95 42.14 -14.61
CA ASP A 291 30.18 41.88 -13.82
C ASP A 291 31.49 41.85 -14.65
N THR A 292 31.58 42.61 -15.74
CA THR A 292 32.79 42.63 -16.59
C THR A 292 33.75 43.78 -16.29
N THR A 293 33.38 44.86 -15.59
CA THR A 293 34.30 46.01 -15.50
C THR A 293 34.21 46.96 -14.30
N GLY A 294 33.67 46.57 -13.13
CA GLY A 294 33.82 47.37 -11.90
C GLY A 294 33.49 48.86 -12.06
N ALA A 295 32.48 49.17 -12.88
CA ALA A 295 32.02 50.52 -13.13
C ALA A 295 30.91 50.87 -12.14
N ASP A 296 30.89 52.14 -11.74
CA ASP A 296 29.93 52.78 -10.83
C ASP A 296 28.50 52.64 -11.40
N GLY A 297 27.81 51.55 -11.07
CA GLY A 297 26.53 51.14 -11.66
C GLY A 297 26.28 49.63 -11.71
N ALA A 298 27.32 48.80 -11.55
CA ALA A 298 27.15 47.34 -11.43
C ALA A 298 26.40 47.01 -10.13
N ILE A 299 25.37 46.15 -10.22
CA ILE A 299 24.64 45.69 -9.03
C ILE A 299 25.61 44.94 -8.14
N ASP A 300 25.75 45.42 -6.91
CA ASP A 300 26.54 44.74 -5.91
C ASP A 300 25.84 43.45 -5.49
N VAL A 301 26.27 42.33 -6.07
CA VAL A 301 25.78 40.99 -5.73
C VAL A 301 26.00 40.67 -4.24
N SER A 302 26.96 41.34 -3.58
CA SER A 302 27.14 41.22 -2.15
C SER A 302 25.97 41.82 -1.38
N ALA A 303 25.38 42.95 -1.82
CA ALA A 303 24.23 43.60 -1.21
C ALA A 303 22.94 42.74 -1.20
N LEU A 304 22.92 41.65 -1.97
CA LEU A 304 21.84 40.64 -1.97
C LEU A 304 22.13 39.43 -1.06
N GLY A 305 23.21 39.48 -0.28
CA GLY A 305 23.55 38.48 0.75
C GLY A 305 24.00 37.12 0.21
N LEU A 306 24.49 37.04 -1.04
CA LEU A 306 25.00 35.80 -1.67
C LEU A 306 26.53 35.66 -1.64
N GLY A 307 27.23 36.62 -1.03
CA GLY A 307 28.64 36.52 -0.65
C GLY A 307 29.66 36.21 -1.71
N VAL A 308 29.71 37.01 -2.77
CA VAL A 308 30.76 36.96 -3.78
C VAL A 308 31.28 38.36 -4.05
N SER A 309 32.30 38.78 -3.28
CA SER A 309 33.14 39.90 -3.66
C SER A 309 34.42 39.37 -4.32
N GLY A 310 34.51 39.55 -5.64
CA GLY A 310 35.75 39.67 -6.39
C GLY A 310 36.78 38.53 -6.26
N THR A 311 36.62 37.48 -7.06
CA THR A 311 37.64 36.82 -7.90
C THR A 311 37.07 35.47 -8.34
N ASP A 312 37.29 35.13 -9.61
CA ASP A 312 36.64 34.08 -10.43
C ASP A 312 36.91 32.62 -9.96
N THR A 313 37.17 32.39 -8.67
CA THR A 313 37.26 31.05 -8.09
C THR A 313 35.98 30.72 -7.33
N PRO A 314 35.10 29.86 -7.88
CA PRO A 314 33.88 29.46 -7.21
C PRO A 314 34.26 28.70 -5.93
N VAL A 315 34.00 29.30 -4.78
CA VAL A 315 33.87 28.50 -3.56
C VAL A 315 32.51 27.83 -3.67
N ALA A 316 32.51 26.61 -4.23
CA ALA A 316 31.43 25.67 -3.98
C ALA A 316 31.44 25.37 -2.48
N ALA A 317 30.84 26.25 -1.68
CA ALA A 317 30.59 25.94 -0.28
C ALA A 317 29.43 24.94 -0.31
N GLY A 318 29.75 23.67 -0.06
CA GLY A 318 28.73 22.66 0.14
C GLY A 318 27.87 23.06 1.32
N ALA A 319 26.54 22.98 1.18
CA ALA A 319 25.66 23.20 2.31
C ALA A 319 26.04 22.20 3.41
N THR A 320 26.22 22.69 4.63
CA THR A 320 26.66 21.86 5.76
C THR A 320 25.42 21.35 6.48
N GLY A 321 25.45 20.11 6.99
CA GLY A 321 24.41 19.63 7.88
C GLY A 321 24.46 20.42 9.18
N VAL A 322 23.53 21.33 9.39
CA VAL A 322 23.49 22.23 10.56
C VAL A 322 22.58 21.67 11.64
N PHE A 323 21.65 20.78 11.28
CA PHE A 323 20.68 20.20 12.19
C PHE A 323 20.32 18.77 11.78
N SER A 324 20.48 17.80 12.68
CA SER A 324 20.16 16.39 12.47
C SER A 324 19.38 15.91 13.69
N THR A 325 18.10 15.58 13.52
CA THR A 325 17.27 15.04 14.61
C THR A 325 16.17 14.13 14.08
N SER A 326 15.65 13.26 14.94
CA SER A 326 14.49 12.42 14.65
C SER A 326 13.24 12.99 15.34
N VAL A 327 12.05 12.57 14.92
CA VAL A 327 10.81 12.98 15.59
C VAL A 327 10.79 12.51 17.06
N LEU A 328 11.38 11.34 17.33
CA LEU A 328 11.45 10.78 18.68
C LEU A 328 12.49 11.48 19.59
N ASP A 329 13.44 12.20 19.01
CA ASP A 329 14.52 12.90 19.73
C ASP A 329 14.33 14.43 19.74
N ILE A 330 13.16 14.94 19.36
CA ILE A 330 12.83 16.36 19.45
C ILE A 330 12.90 16.81 20.91
N ASP A 331 13.80 17.76 21.18
CA ASP A 331 13.96 18.40 22.49
C ASP A 331 14.04 19.93 22.33
N ILE A 332 13.01 20.62 22.84
CA ILE A 332 12.92 22.08 22.89
C ILE A 332 13.25 22.66 24.28
N SER A 333 13.68 21.83 25.25
CA SER A 333 13.94 22.25 26.64
C SER A 333 15.31 22.89 26.87
N GLY A 334 16.22 22.83 25.88
CA GLY A 334 17.54 23.45 25.95
C GLY A 334 17.47 24.98 26.09
N GLY A 335 18.30 25.55 26.98
CA GLY A 335 18.33 26.99 27.31
C GLY A 335 18.81 27.94 26.20
N GLY A 336 18.76 27.54 24.93
CA GLY A 336 19.16 28.32 23.77
C GLY A 336 18.40 27.95 22.50
N VAL A 337 17.26 27.25 22.60
CA VAL A 337 16.46 26.86 21.43
C VAL A 337 15.87 28.11 20.80
N SER A 338 16.43 28.56 19.68
CA SER A 338 15.98 29.74 18.94
C SER A 338 14.66 29.45 18.19
N SER A 339 13.95 30.49 17.74
CA SER A 339 12.70 30.32 16.98
C SER A 339 12.94 29.58 15.66
N GLU A 340 14.15 29.69 15.12
CA GLU A 340 14.62 29.02 13.90
C GLU A 340 14.79 27.51 14.14
N GLN A 341 15.28 27.11 15.33
CA GLN A 341 15.40 25.69 15.70
C GLN A 341 14.03 25.01 15.92
N VAL A 342 13.04 25.75 16.43
CA VAL A 342 11.67 25.22 16.54
C VAL A 342 11.04 25.05 15.15
N GLN A 343 11.29 25.98 14.22
CA GLN A 343 10.86 25.83 12.82
C GLN A 343 11.57 24.65 12.13
N ALA A 344 12.84 24.40 12.44
CA ALA A 344 13.55 23.21 11.98
C ALA A 344 12.89 21.91 12.48
N TYR A 345 12.53 21.82 13.77
CA TYR A 345 11.74 20.68 14.29
C TYR A 345 10.38 20.53 13.59
N MET A 346 9.70 21.63 13.25
CA MET A 346 8.45 21.56 12.49
C MET A 346 8.66 20.97 11.09
N LYS A 347 9.76 21.30 10.39
CA LYS A 347 10.08 20.70 9.08
C LYS A 347 10.34 19.19 9.19
N VAL A 348 11.01 18.75 10.25
CA VAL A 348 11.23 17.32 10.54
C VAL A 348 9.90 16.59 10.74
N VAL A 349 8.97 17.18 11.51
CA VAL A 349 7.63 16.61 11.71
C VAL A 349 6.82 16.60 10.41
N ASP A 350 6.93 17.63 9.58
CA ASP A 350 6.25 17.71 8.28
C ASP A 350 6.75 16.65 7.28
N GLU A 351 8.05 16.40 7.26
CA GLU A 351 8.62 15.31 6.46
C GLU A 351 8.14 13.95 6.98
N ALA A 352 8.11 13.73 8.29
CA ALA A 352 7.56 12.51 8.87
C ALA A 352 6.06 12.33 8.54
N LEU A 353 5.25 13.40 8.59
CA LEU A 353 3.85 13.40 8.17
C LEU A 353 3.70 13.04 6.68
N SER A 354 4.57 13.57 5.82
CA SER A 354 4.61 13.25 4.38
C SER A 354 4.90 11.76 4.15
N GLN A 355 5.88 11.20 4.86
CA GLN A 355 6.23 9.79 4.78
C GLN A 355 5.11 8.88 5.31
N VAL A 356 4.53 9.20 6.47
CA VAL A 356 3.37 8.49 7.05
C VAL A 356 2.16 8.52 6.10
N THR A 357 1.91 9.65 5.43
CA THR A 357 0.82 9.78 4.44
C THR A 357 1.08 8.94 3.18
N THR A 358 2.33 8.89 2.73
CA THR A 358 2.76 8.05 1.60
C THR A 358 2.61 6.57 1.94
N ALA A 359 3.04 6.16 3.13
CA ALA A 359 2.89 4.80 3.64
C ALA A 359 1.41 4.40 3.79
N GLY A 360 0.56 5.30 4.30
CA GLY A 360 -0.89 5.11 4.38
C GLY A 360 -1.54 4.94 3.00
N SER A 361 -1.12 5.71 2.01
CA SER A 361 -1.59 5.59 0.62
C SER A 361 -1.19 4.25 -0.01
N SER A 362 0.05 3.79 0.26
CA SER A 362 0.54 2.48 -0.20
C SER A 362 -0.26 1.33 0.44
N LEU A 363 -0.49 1.37 1.76
CA LEU A 363 -1.32 0.37 2.46
C LEU A 363 -2.76 0.36 1.94
N GLY A 364 -3.34 1.53 1.67
CA GLY A 364 -4.67 1.61 1.05
C GLY A 364 -4.73 0.96 -0.33
N ALA A 365 -3.68 1.11 -1.15
CA ALA A 365 -3.59 0.40 -2.43
C ALA A 365 -3.48 -1.13 -2.27
N VAL A 366 -2.72 -1.59 -1.26
CA VAL A 366 -2.62 -3.01 -0.92
C VAL A 366 -3.96 -3.57 -0.44
N GLN A 367 -4.69 -2.85 0.42
CA GLN A 367 -6.01 -3.25 0.92
C GLN A 367 -7.01 -3.44 -0.23
N ASN A 368 -7.10 -2.46 -1.15
CA ASN A 368 -7.93 -2.56 -2.35
C ASN A 368 -7.55 -3.78 -3.22
N ARG A 369 -6.25 -4.06 -3.36
CA ARG A 369 -5.77 -5.22 -4.12
C ARG A 369 -6.16 -6.54 -3.45
N ILE A 370 -6.08 -6.64 -2.13
CA ILE A 370 -6.53 -7.82 -1.37
C ILE A 370 -8.04 -8.02 -1.52
N GLU A 371 -8.84 -6.96 -1.47
CA GLU A 371 -10.30 -7.04 -1.64
C GLU A 371 -10.69 -7.51 -3.05
N MET A 372 -10.06 -6.94 -4.08
CA MET A 372 -10.24 -7.39 -5.47
C MET A 372 -9.88 -8.86 -5.64
N GLN A 373 -8.77 -9.29 -5.05
CA GLN A 373 -8.31 -10.67 -5.12
C GLN A 373 -9.24 -11.63 -4.36
N THR A 374 -9.71 -11.24 -3.19
CA THR A 374 -10.67 -12.02 -2.38
C THR A 374 -11.97 -12.23 -3.15
N THR A 375 -12.47 -11.16 -3.79
CA THR A 375 -13.66 -11.22 -4.64
C THR A 375 -13.44 -12.13 -5.86
N PHE A 376 -12.26 -12.06 -6.48
CA PHE A 376 -11.91 -12.91 -7.61
C PHE A 376 -11.86 -14.39 -7.20
N VAL A 377 -11.17 -14.71 -6.10
CA VAL A 377 -11.06 -16.07 -5.57
C VAL A 377 -12.44 -16.62 -5.20
N SER A 378 -13.28 -15.84 -4.51
CA SER A 378 -14.67 -16.23 -4.21
C SER A 378 -15.49 -16.55 -5.47
N LYS A 379 -15.44 -15.70 -6.49
CA LYS A 379 -16.13 -15.96 -7.76
C LYS A 379 -15.58 -17.18 -8.50
N LEU A 380 -14.28 -17.44 -8.41
CA LEU A 380 -13.64 -18.61 -9.00
C LEU A 380 -14.10 -19.89 -8.27
N MET A 381 -14.12 -19.88 -6.93
CA MET A 381 -14.65 -20.97 -6.10
C MET A 381 -16.10 -21.29 -6.48
N ASP A 382 -16.98 -20.28 -6.53
CA ASP A 382 -18.38 -20.45 -6.93
C ASP A 382 -18.54 -21.05 -8.35
N THR A 383 -17.66 -20.65 -9.27
CA THR A 383 -17.68 -21.15 -10.66
C THR A 383 -17.19 -22.59 -10.73
N LEU A 384 -16.15 -22.95 -9.96
CA LEU A 384 -15.66 -24.32 -9.85
C LEU A 384 -16.70 -25.22 -9.18
N ASP A 385 -17.40 -24.76 -8.13
CA ASP A 385 -18.48 -25.51 -7.48
C ASP A 385 -19.63 -25.77 -8.42
N LYS A 386 -20.08 -24.75 -9.18
CA LYS A 386 -21.08 -24.96 -10.24
C LYS A 386 -20.59 -25.93 -11.30
N GLY A 387 -19.33 -25.81 -11.71
CA GLY A 387 -18.71 -26.72 -12.67
C GLY A 387 -18.71 -28.18 -12.17
N VAL A 388 -18.26 -28.42 -10.94
CA VAL A 388 -18.31 -29.73 -10.28
C VAL A 388 -19.74 -30.25 -10.21
N GLY A 389 -20.68 -29.40 -9.81
CA GLY A 389 -22.09 -29.77 -9.69
C GLY A 389 -22.69 -30.22 -11.02
N THR A 390 -22.41 -29.50 -12.12
CA THR A 390 -22.88 -29.93 -13.46
C THR A 390 -22.30 -31.27 -13.91
N LEU A 391 -21.09 -31.61 -13.46
CA LEU A 391 -20.42 -32.85 -13.85
C LEU A 391 -20.83 -34.06 -13.00
N VAL A 392 -21.27 -33.84 -11.76
CA VAL A 392 -21.38 -34.92 -10.77
C VAL A 392 -22.72 -34.95 -10.03
N ASP A 393 -23.46 -33.84 -9.92
CA ASP A 393 -24.72 -33.82 -9.17
C ASP A 393 -25.83 -34.53 -9.95
N ALA A 394 -26.75 -35.13 -9.21
CA ALA A 394 -27.97 -35.72 -9.75
C ALA A 394 -29.14 -34.73 -9.67
N ASP A 395 -30.00 -34.74 -10.70
CA ASP A 395 -31.28 -34.04 -10.63
C ASP A 395 -32.26 -34.84 -9.75
N MET A 396 -32.53 -34.32 -8.56
CA MET A 396 -33.43 -34.95 -7.59
C MET A 396 -34.87 -35.07 -8.10
N THR A 397 -35.29 -34.21 -9.04
CA THR A 397 -36.64 -34.27 -9.62
C THR A 397 -36.77 -35.47 -10.55
N GLU A 398 -35.75 -35.69 -11.39
CA GLU A 398 -35.69 -36.84 -12.28
C GLU A 398 -35.53 -38.14 -11.48
N GLU A 399 -34.57 -38.20 -10.56
CA GLU A 399 -34.31 -39.41 -9.78
C GLU A 399 -35.48 -39.76 -8.85
N SER A 400 -36.18 -38.79 -8.24
CA SER A 400 -37.37 -39.07 -7.43
C SER A 400 -38.56 -39.58 -8.25
N THR A 401 -38.72 -39.10 -9.49
CA THR A 401 -39.73 -39.59 -10.43
C THR A 401 -39.38 -41.02 -10.87
N ARG A 402 -38.10 -41.26 -11.16
CA ARG A 402 -37.56 -42.58 -11.51
C ARG A 402 -37.70 -43.58 -10.37
N LEU A 403 -37.45 -43.19 -9.13
CA LEU A 403 -37.62 -44.04 -7.94
C LEU A 403 -39.07 -44.52 -7.82
N LYS A 404 -40.04 -43.60 -7.94
CA LYS A 404 -41.48 -43.94 -7.90
C LYS A 404 -41.87 -44.89 -9.03
N ALA A 405 -41.37 -44.64 -10.24
CA ALA A 405 -41.59 -45.52 -11.37
C ALA A 405 -41.01 -46.93 -11.14
N LEU A 406 -39.78 -47.03 -10.62
CA LEU A 406 -39.11 -48.29 -10.29
C LEU A 406 -39.82 -49.06 -9.17
N GLN A 407 -40.31 -48.36 -8.14
CA GLN A 407 -41.12 -48.97 -7.07
C GLN A 407 -42.43 -49.56 -7.64
N THR A 408 -43.08 -48.86 -8.56
CA THR A 408 -44.28 -49.38 -9.24
C THR A 408 -43.95 -50.57 -10.14
N GLN A 409 -42.85 -50.49 -10.89
CA GLN A 409 -42.36 -51.61 -11.72
C GLN A 409 -41.98 -52.83 -10.88
N GLN A 410 -41.40 -52.65 -9.68
CA GLN A 410 -41.07 -53.73 -8.76
C GLN A 410 -42.35 -54.42 -8.26
N GLN A 411 -43.38 -53.64 -7.87
CA GLN A 411 -44.68 -54.20 -7.46
C GLN A 411 -45.33 -55.00 -8.60
N LEU A 412 -45.32 -54.47 -9.83
CA LEU A 412 -45.81 -55.16 -11.01
C LEU A 412 -44.97 -56.40 -11.37
N GLY A 413 -43.65 -56.35 -11.17
CA GLY A 413 -42.73 -57.46 -11.39
C GLY A 413 -42.96 -58.62 -10.41
N VAL A 414 -43.21 -58.32 -9.14
CA VAL A 414 -43.60 -59.32 -8.12
C VAL A 414 -44.95 -59.95 -8.47
N GLN A 415 -45.93 -59.15 -8.90
CA GLN A 415 -47.23 -59.66 -9.37
C GLN A 415 -47.07 -60.55 -10.61
N ALA A 416 -46.28 -60.12 -11.60
CA ALA A 416 -46.01 -60.89 -12.80
C ALA A 416 -45.29 -62.22 -12.51
N LEU A 417 -44.34 -62.22 -11.56
CA LEU A 417 -43.67 -63.44 -11.10
C LEU A 417 -44.64 -64.39 -10.38
N SER A 418 -45.55 -63.85 -9.56
CA SER A 418 -46.61 -64.62 -8.90
C SER A 418 -47.56 -65.27 -9.92
N ILE A 419 -47.96 -64.53 -10.96
CA ILE A 419 -48.79 -65.04 -12.08
C ILE A 419 -48.03 -66.08 -12.90
N ALA A 420 -46.73 -65.85 -13.19
CA ALA A 420 -45.90 -66.80 -13.91
C ALA A 420 -45.72 -68.12 -13.12
N ASN A 421 -45.63 -68.06 -11.79
CA ASN A 421 -45.57 -69.24 -10.93
C ASN A 421 -46.92 -69.99 -10.82
N SER A 422 -48.05 -69.28 -10.78
CA SER A 422 -49.38 -69.91 -10.73
C SER A 422 -49.76 -70.61 -12.03
N SER A 423 -49.22 -70.18 -13.19
CA SER A 423 -49.41 -70.85 -14.49
C SER A 423 -48.89 -72.29 -14.53
N SER A 424 -47.92 -72.65 -13.68
CA SER A 424 -47.44 -74.03 -13.54
C SER A 424 -48.34 -74.88 -12.64
N GLN A 425 -49.08 -74.26 -11.72
CA GLN A 425 -50.03 -74.93 -10.82
C GLN A 425 -51.34 -75.30 -11.53
N SER A 426 -51.79 -74.50 -12.50
CA SER A 426 -52.96 -74.84 -13.32
C SER A 426 -52.73 -76.12 -14.15
N LEU A 427 -51.49 -76.39 -14.59
CA LEU A 427 -51.13 -77.64 -15.25
C LEU A 427 -51.21 -78.86 -14.32
N LEU A 428 -50.90 -78.71 -13.02
CA LEU A 428 -51.07 -79.77 -12.02
C LEU A 428 -52.54 -80.12 -11.75
N SER A 429 -53.45 -79.14 -11.89
CA SER A 429 -54.89 -79.37 -11.77
C SER A 429 -55.48 -80.22 -12.90
N LEU A 430 -54.79 -80.32 -14.03
CA LEU A 430 -55.19 -81.13 -15.19
C LEU A 430 -54.89 -82.63 -15.00
N PHE A 431 -54.08 -82.98 -13.99
CA PHE A 431 -53.73 -84.36 -13.62
C PHE A 431 -54.33 -84.80 -12.28
N ARG A 432 -55.30 -84.03 -11.75
CA ARG A 432 -56.08 -84.38 -10.56
C ARG A 432 -57.47 -84.88 -10.91
#